data_AF-A0A6H9LLA6-F1
#
_entry.id   AF-A0A6H9LLA6-F1
#
_cell.length_a   1.000
_cell.length_b   1.000
_cell.length_c   1.000
_cell.angle_alpha   90.00
_cell.angle_beta   90.00
_cell.angle_gamma   90.00
#
_symmetry.space_group_name_H-M   'P 1'
#
loop_
_entity.id
_entity.type
_entity.pdbx_description
1 polymer ?
#
loop_
_entity_poly.entity_id
_entity_poly.type
_entity_poly.pdbx_seq_one_letter_code
_entity_poly.pdbx_strand_id
1 'polypeptide(L)'
;MWSNSRLTVPLPKKPKDYSKEYIVTTGVSYLTPFEKKISALIKYESGYHYDPFSVYDAVTHSSVDRYITGYPNSVESEDINIIDLKLEREFQFNSLTITPFILVKNLLDEEIVTGVYEGSGSPTSTGFLETDAGQQNIWYNDPDYEPRYRFLEQNPRNFAAPRQIFLGLKASF
;
A
#
# COMPACT_ATOMS: atom_id res chain seq x y z
N MET A 1 -15.15 -5.77 53.10
CA MET A 1 -15.78 -6.30 51.88
C MET A 1 -16.28 -5.11 51.07
N TRP A 2 -15.47 -4.62 50.12
CA TRP A 2 -15.85 -3.59 49.15
C TRP A 2 -15.16 -4.00 47.83
N SER A 3 -15.96 -4.42 46.85
CA SER A 3 -15.49 -4.85 45.53
C SER A 3 -15.64 -3.67 44.58
N ASN A 4 -14.53 -3.14 44.08
CA ASN A 4 -14.54 -2.14 43.01
C ASN A 4 -14.83 -2.84 41.69
N SER A 5 -16.09 -2.91 41.28
CA SER A 5 -16.45 -3.31 39.92
C SER A 5 -16.03 -2.19 38.96
N ARG A 6 -14.89 -2.35 38.30
CA ARG A 6 -14.56 -1.55 37.13
C ARG A 6 -15.61 -1.87 36.07
N LEU A 7 -16.43 -0.90 35.71
CA LEU A 7 -17.23 -0.94 34.49
C LEU A 7 -16.23 -0.96 33.32
N THR A 8 -15.86 -2.16 32.89
CA THR A 8 -15.22 -2.33 31.58
C THR A 8 -16.33 -2.09 30.56
N VAL A 9 -16.50 -0.84 30.15
CA VAL A 9 -17.29 -0.53 28.95
C VAL A 9 -16.59 -1.30 27.84
N PRO A 10 -17.25 -2.27 27.17
CA PRO A 10 -16.64 -2.93 26.04
C PRO A 10 -16.31 -1.82 25.04
N LEU A 11 -15.05 -1.72 24.63
CA LEU A 11 -14.69 -0.86 23.51
C LEU A 11 -15.66 -1.21 22.37
N PRO A 12 -16.23 -0.21 21.67
CA PRO A 12 -17.04 -0.48 20.50
C PRO A 12 -16.23 -1.47 19.65
N LYS A 13 -16.85 -2.60 19.26
CA LYS A 13 -16.19 -3.58 18.39
C LYS A 13 -15.58 -2.78 17.26
N LYS A 14 -14.24 -2.75 17.21
CA LYS A 14 -13.49 -2.03 16.18
C LYS A 14 -14.15 -2.38 14.85
N PRO A 15 -14.72 -1.42 14.10
CA PRO A 15 -14.99 -1.65 12.69
C PRO A 15 -13.69 -2.20 12.09
N LYS A 16 -13.78 -3.01 11.03
CA LYS A 16 -12.55 -3.54 10.41
C LYS A 16 -11.74 -2.37 9.86
N ASP A 17 -10.85 -1.81 10.67
CA ASP A 17 -9.91 -0.78 10.22
C ASP A 17 -9.17 -1.37 9.04
N TYR A 18 -8.94 -0.56 8.01
CA TYR A 18 -8.28 -0.98 6.77
C TYR A 18 -9.13 -1.90 5.86
N SER A 19 -10.46 -1.84 5.93
CA SER A 19 -11.31 -2.51 4.93
C SER A 19 -11.54 -1.65 3.70
N LYS A 20 -11.35 -2.25 2.53
CA LYS A 20 -11.74 -1.68 1.23
C LYS A 20 -13.22 -1.95 0.96
N GLU A 21 -13.92 -0.96 0.43
CA GLU A 21 -15.34 -1.09 0.08
C GLU A 21 -15.51 -1.80 -1.25
N TYR A 22 -14.70 -1.44 -2.25
CA TYR A 22 -14.82 -1.97 -3.61
C TYR A 22 -13.49 -2.57 -4.08
N ILE A 23 -13.57 -3.79 -4.61
CA ILE A 23 -12.48 -4.43 -5.33
C ILE A 23 -13.07 -4.99 -6.62
N VAL A 24 -12.68 -4.41 -7.75
CA VAL A 24 -13.12 -4.82 -9.08
C VAL A 24 -11.91 -5.30 -9.86
N THR A 25 -11.92 -6.56 -10.28
CA THR A 25 -10.88 -7.13 -11.15
C THR A 25 -11.52 -7.62 -12.44
N THR A 26 -11.12 -7.05 -13.57
CA THR A 26 -11.61 -7.43 -14.89
C THR A 26 -10.47 -7.90 -15.77
N GLY A 27 -10.62 -9.08 -16.37
CA GLY A 27 -9.67 -9.63 -17.32
C GLY A 27 -10.22 -9.65 -18.74
N VAL A 28 -9.46 -9.11 -19.69
CA VAL A 28 -9.77 -9.22 -21.12
C VAL A 28 -8.65 -9.97 -21.81
N SER A 29 -8.99 -10.91 -22.67
CA SER A 29 -8.01 -11.64 -23.48
C SER A 29 -8.44 -11.70 -24.93
N TYR A 30 -7.50 -11.44 -25.83
CA TYR A 30 -7.70 -11.51 -27.26
C TYR A 30 -6.70 -12.49 -27.88
N LEU A 31 -7.22 -13.45 -28.64
CA LEU A 31 -6.44 -14.37 -29.45
C LEU A 31 -6.40 -13.83 -30.87
N THR A 32 -5.21 -13.56 -31.39
CA THR A 32 -5.02 -13.19 -32.79
C THR A 32 -4.91 -14.43 -33.67
N PRO A 33 -5.23 -14.35 -34.97
CA PRO A 33 -5.10 -15.46 -35.93
C PRO A 33 -3.68 -16.01 -36.10
N PHE A 34 -2.66 -15.32 -35.60
CA PHE A 34 -1.24 -15.69 -35.68
C PHE A 34 -0.69 -16.26 -34.36
N GLU A 35 -1.54 -16.93 -33.59
CA GLU A 35 -1.18 -17.60 -32.33
C GLU A 35 -0.58 -16.66 -31.27
N LYS A 36 -0.82 -15.34 -31.39
CA LYS A 36 -0.48 -14.37 -30.35
C LYS A 36 -1.69 -14.18 -29.45
N LYS A 37 -1.45 -14.23 -28.15
CA LYS A 37 -2.45 -13.95 -27.12
C LYS A 37 -2.04 -12.68 -26.38
N ILE A 38 -2.97 -11.75 -26.29
CA ILE A 38 -2.84 -10.53 -25.51
C ILE A 38 -3.86 -10.63 -24.38
N SER A 39 -3.41 -10.46 -23.15
CA SER A 39 -4.26 -10.46 -21.96
C SER A 39 -3.99 -9.22 -21.14
N ALA A 40 -5.04 -8.49 -20.77
CA ALA A 40 -4.96 -7.38 -19.83
C ALA A 40 -5.80 -7.72 -18.61
N LEU A 41 -5.29 -7.41 -17.43
CA LEU A 41 -6.01 -7.45 -16.17
C LEU A 41 -6.05 -6.02 -15.62
N ILE A 42 -7.25 -5.50 -15.47
CA ILE A 42 -7.52 -4.17 -14.93
C ILE A 42 -8.09 -4.37 -13.54
N LYS A 43 -7.51 -3.69 -12.57
CA LYS A 43 -7.94 -3.72 -11.19
C LYS A 43 -8.21 -2.32 -10.68
N TYR A 44 -9.35 -2.15 -10.05
CA TYR A 44 -9.69 -0.99 -9.24
C TYR A 44 -9.92 -1.47 -7.80
N GLU A 45 -9.27 -0.82 -6.85
CA GLU A 45 -9.46 -1.04 -5.42
C GLU A 45 -9.77 0.32 -4.79
N SER A 46 -10.89 0.44 -4.07
CA SER A 46 -11.20 1.67 -3.35
C SER A 46 -10.17 1.92 -2.24
N GLY A 47 -10.10 3.18 -1.83
CA GLY A 47 -9.53 3.59 -0.56
C GLY A 47 -10.00 2.71 0.60
N TYR A 48 -9.13 2.57 1.59
CA TYR A 48 -9.52 1.99 2.88
C TYR A 48 -9.76 3.10 3.89
N HIS A 49 -10.72 2.86 4.78
CA HIS A 49 -11.00 3.77 5.88
C HIS A 49 -10.05 3.52 7.05
N TYR A 50 -9.64 4.60 7.71
CA TYR A 50 -8.80 4.56 8.91
C TYR A 50 -9.18 5.63 9.95
N ASP A 51 -8.79 5.39 11.19
CA ASP A 51 -8.96 6.32 12.30
C ASP A 51 -7.93 7.47 12.20
N PRO A 52 -8.35 8.75 12.14
CA PRO A 52 -7.39 9.85 12.16
C PRO A 52 -6.80 10.00 13.56
N PHE A 53 -5.47 10.03 13.66
CA PHE A 53 -4.76 10.24 14.91
C PHE A 53 -4.09 11.61 14.96
N SER A 54 -3.74 12.06 16.17
CA SER A 54 -2.83 13.18 16.36
C SER A 54 -1.46 12.84 15.79
N VAL A 55 -0.79 13.81 15.15
CA VAL A 55 0.62 13.66 14.72
C VAL A 55 1.48 13.23 15.90
N TYR A 56 2.30 12.20 15.69
CA TYR A 56 3.17 11.61 16.69
C TYR A 56 4.46 11.12 16.04
N ASP A 57 5.46 10.81 16.86
CA ASP A 57 6.71 10.24 16.37
C ASP A 57 6.54 8.75 16.03
N ALA A 58 6.15 8.48 14.79
CA ALA A 58 5.93 7.13 14.30
C ALA A 58 7.22 6.38 13.92
N VAL A 59 8.37 7.06 13.93
CA VAL A 59 9.64 6.53 13.43
C VAL A 59 10.55 6.10 14.56
N THR A 60 10.78 6.97 15.54
CA THR A 60 11.64 6.63 16.68
C THR A 60 10.85 6.10 17.87
N HIS A 61 9.51 6.19 17.80
CA HIS A 61 8.58 5.80 18.87
C HIS A 61 8.84 6.52 20.21
N SER A 62 9.48 7.70 20.18
CA SER A 62 9.84 8.45 21.39
C SER A 62 8.67 9.22 22.01
N SER A 63 7.55 9.38 21.29
CA SER A 63 6.31 9.97 21.78
C SER A 63 5.14 9.00 21.53
N VAL A 64 4.52 8.53 22.62
CA VAL A 64 3.59 7.38 22.62
C VAL A 64 2.11 7.78 22.72
N ASP A 65 1.81 9.02 23.06
CA ASP A 65 0.43 9.45 23.27
C ASP A 65 -0.21 9.84 21.93
N ARG A 66 -0.97 8.90 21.39
CA ARG A 66 -1.82 9.10 20.21
C ARG A 66 -3.27 9.14 20.66
N TYR A 67 -3.98 10.18 20.26
CA TYR A 67 -5.42 10.25 20.45
C TYR A 67 -6.11 10.45 19.10
N ILE A 68 -7.33 9.91 19.00
CA ILE A 68 -8.14 10.04 17.80
C ILE A 68 -8.58 11.51 17.69
N THR A 69 -8.30 12.16 16.57
CA THR A 69 -8.62 13.58 16.34
C THR A 69 -9.99 13.79 15.70
N GLY A 70 -10.59 12.73 15.16
CA GLY A 70 -11.89 12.75 14.48
C GLY A 70 -12.81 11.61 14.90
N TYR A 71 -13.85 11.38 14.09
CA TYR A 71 -14.68 10.19 14.26
C TYR A 71 -13.88 8.94 13.83
N PRO A 72 -14.05 7.79 14.49
CA PRO A 72 -13.43 6.56 14.03
C PRO A 72 -13.80 6.24 12.57
N ASN A 73 -12.83 5.76 11.78
CA ASN A 73 -12.94 5.41 10.37
C ASN A 73 -13.51 6.53 9.49
N SER A 74 -13.16 7.78 9.79
CA SER A 74 -13.69 8.97 9.08
C SER A 74 -12.81 9.49 7.96
N VAL A 75 -11.61 8.93 7.77
CA VAL A 75 -10.70 9.31 6.69
C VAL A 75 -10.49 8.12 5.77
N GLU A 76 -10.43 8.40 4.46
CA GLU A 76 -10.26 7.43 3.41
C GLU A 76 -8.88 7.62 2.75
N SER A 77 -8.18 6.50 2.51
CA SER A 77 -6.94 6.48 1.71
C SER A 77 -7.25 6.63 0.22
N GLU A 78 -6.23 6.92 -0.59
CA GLU A 78 -6.37 6.99 -2.04
C GLU A 78 -6.83 5.67 -2.68
N ASP A 79 -7.60 5.80 -3.75
CA ASP A 79 -7.97 4.69 -4.63
C ASP A 79 -6.75 4.16 -5.40
N ILE A 80 -6.78 2.87 -5.74
CA ILE A 80 -5.69 2.19 -6.43
C ILE A 80 -6.18 1.66 -7.78
N ASN A 81 -5.48 2.02 -8.85
CA ASN A 81 -5.71 1.48 -10.18
C ASN A 81 -4.48 0.68 -10.65
N ILE A 82 -4.67 -0.56 -11.10
CA ILE A 82 -3.57 -1.41 -11.56
C ILE A 82 -3.94 -2.03 -12.89
N ILE A 83 -3.05 -1.88 -13.86
CA ILE A 83 -3.16 -2.54 -15.16
C ILE A 83 -1.97 -3.49 -15.31
N ASP A 84 -2.25 -4.78 -15.43
CA ASP A 84 -1.26 -5.80 -15.77
C ASP A 84 -1.48 -6.26 -17.23
N LEU A 85 -0.41 -6.35 -18.01
CA LEU A 85 -0.45 -6.76 -19.42
C LEU A 85 0.40 -8.00 -19.63
N LYS A 86 -0.13 -8.98 -20.35
CA LYS A 86 0.57 -10.19 -20.74
C LYS A 86 0.47 -10.41 -22.25
N LEU A 87 1.62 -10.68 -22.86
CA LEU A 87 1.76 -11.02 -24.27
C LEU A 87 2.36 -12.42 -24.36
N GLU A 88 1.70 -13.32 -25.06
CA GLU A 88 2.17 -14.69 -25.29
C GLU A 88 2.16 -14.97 -26.81
N ARG A 89 3.09 -15.81 -27.26
CA ARG A 89 3.08 -16.36 -28.62
C ARG A 89 3.35 -17.84 -28.57
N GLU A 90 2.51 -18.62 -29.23
CA GLU A 90 2.72 -20.06 -29.35
C GLU A 90 3.57 -20.39 -30.58
N PHE A 91 4.39 -21.43 -30.45
CA PHE A 91 5.13 -22.06 -31.54
C PHE A 91 5.00 -23.57 -31.40
N GLN A 92 4.43 -24.21 -32.41
CA GLN A 92 4.27 -25.66 -32.45
C GLN A 92 5.36 -26.30 -33.33
N PHE A 93 6.12 -27.23 -32.76
CA PHE A 93 7.17 -28.02 -33.41
C PHE A 93 6.90 -29.51 -33.22
N ASN A 94 6.20 -30.14 -34.15
CA ASN A 94 5.76 -31.54 -34.06
C ASN A 94 4.97 -31.81 -32.76
N SER A 95 5.59 -32.45 -31.77
CA SER A 95 5.01 -32.77 -30.46
C SER A 95 5.38 -31.75 -29.37
N LEU A 96 6.26 -30.79 -29.67
CA LEU A 96 6.72 -29.78 -28.71
C LEU A 96 6.03 -28.44 -28.97
N THR A 97 5.35 -27.91 -27.98
CA THR A 97 4.80 -26.55 -28.00
C THR A 97 5.64 -25.65 -27.11
N ILE A 98 6.15 -24.55 -27.66
CA ILE A 98 6.92 -23.54 -26.94
C ILE A 98 6.14 -22.23 -26.92
N THR A 99 5.98 -21.62 -25.75
CA THR A 99 5.26 -20.35 -25.59
C THR A 99 6.09 -19.35 -24.80
N PRO A 100 6.92 -18.51 -25.45
CA PRO A 100 7.50 -17.35 -24.80
C PRO A 100 6.40 -16.35 -24.40
N PHE A 101 6.61 -15.67 -23.29
CA PHE A 101 5.74 -14.60 -22.84
C PHE A 101 6.49 -13.43 -22.20
N ILE A 102 5.84 -12.28 -22.26
CA ILE A 102 6.19 -11.07 -21.53
C ILE A 102 5.00 -10.72 -20.64
N LEU A 103 5.25 -10.50 -19.36
CA LEU A 103 4.25 -10.02 -18.40
C LEU A 103 4.77 -8.71 -17.82
N VAL A 104 4.01 -7.63 -18.00
CA VAL A 104 4.25 -6.33 -17.38
C VAL A 104 3.20 -6.14 -16.30
N LYS A 105 3.64 -6.06 -15.05
CA LYS A 105 2.79 -5.72 -13.91
C LYS A 105 2.91 -4.24 -13.59
N ASN A 106 1.81 -3.63 -13.14
CA ASN A 106 1.72 -2.18 -12.92
C ASN A 106 2.22 -1.40 -14.16
N LEU A 107 1.55 -1.62 -15.29
CA LEU A 107 1.90 -1.05 -16.59
C LEU A 107 1.99 0.48 -16.57
N LEU A 108 1.19 1.14 -15.73
CA LEU A 108 1.18 2.60 -15.59
C LEU A 108 2.30 3.12 -14.67
N ASP A 109 2.96 2.25 -13.91
CA ASP A 109 3.91 2.63 -12.83
C ASP A 109 3.27 3.57 -11.81
N GLU A 110 2.02 3.25 -11.45
CA GLU A 110 1.30 3.96 -10.40
C GLU A 110 1.94 3.67 -9.04
N GLU A 111 2.11 4.70 -8.21
CA GLU A 111 2.57 4.54 -6.83
C GLU A 111 1.44 3.98 -5.98
N ILE A 112 1.46 2.67 -5.78
CA ILE A 112 0.41 1.98 -5.03
C ILE A 112 0.68 2.14 -3.53
N VAL A 113 -0.01 3.08 -2.89
CA VAL A 113 0.07 3.31 -1.44
C VAL A 113 -0.70 2.21 -0.69
N THR A 114 0.02 1.39 0.08
CA THR A 114 -0.56 0.30 0.89
C THR A 114 -0.67 0.64 2.37
N GLY A 115 -0.05 1.74 2.80
CA GLY A 115 -0.07 2.20 4.19
C GLY A 115 0.26 3.68 4.29
N VAL A 116 -0.37 4.37 5.23
CA VAL A 116 -0.09 5.78 5.52
C VAL A 116 0.18 5.95 7.01
N TYR A 117 0.89 7.02 7.37
CA TYR A 117 0.99 7.44 8.76
C TYR A 117 -0.34 8.05 9.21
N GLU A 118 -1.05 7.40 10.13
CA GLU A 118 -2.40 7.81 10.55
C GLU A 118 -2.47 9.26 11.10
N GLY A 119 -1.35 9.81 11.57
CA GLY A 119 -1.23 11.17 12.08
C GLY A 119 -1.19 12.26 11.00
N SER A 120 -0.61 11.95 9.83
CA SER A 120 -0.46 12.90 8.72
C SER A 120 -1.30 12.55 7.49
N GLY A 121 -1.76 11.30 7.39
CA GLY A 121 -2.35 10.72 6.18
C GLY A 121 -1.37 10.51 5.03
N SER A 122 -0.08 10.79 5.22
CA SER A 122 0.94 10.66 4.19
C SER A 122 1.66 9.32 4.27
N PRO A 123 2.03 8.70 3.14
CA PRO A 123 2.88 7.50 3.12
C PRO A 123 4.38 7.79 3.33
N THR A 124 4.80 9.06 3.20
CA THR A 124 6.23 9.45 3.20
C THR A 124 6.62 10.42 4.30
N SER A 125 5.64 10.99 5.00
CA SER A 125 5.87 11.95 6.09
C SER A 125 4.99 11.61 7.27
N THR A 126 5.54 11.60 8.48
CA THR A 126 4.76 11.45 9.72
C THR A 126 4.13 12.76 10.16
N GLY A 127 4.59 13.89 9.63
CA GLY A 127 4.28 15.24 10.12
C GLY A 127 4.99 15.61 11.43
N PHE A 128 5.72 14.69 12.07
CA PHE A 128 6.31 14.91 13.40
C PHE A 128 7.30 16.07 13.42
N LEU A 129 8.16 16.16 12.41
CA LEU A 129 9.18 17.22 12.32
C LEU A 129 8.59 18.64 12.23
N GLU A 130 7.31 18.77 11.86
CA GLU A 130 6.60 20.05 11.78
C GLU A 130 5.97 20.47 13.12
N THR A 131 5.93 19.56 14.10
CA THR A 131 5.42 19.84 15.44
C THR A 131 6.45 20.54 16.32
N ASP A 132 6.01 21.25 17.37
CA ASP A 132 6.91 21.88 18.36
C ASP A 132 7.90 20.86 18.97
N ALA A 133 7.44 19.64 19.24
CA ALA A 133 8.28 18.57 19.78
C ALA A 133 9.32 18.07 18.75
N GLY A 134 8.93 17.95 17.48
CA GLY A 134 9.84 17.62 16.39
C GLY A 134 10.91 18.69 16.19
N GLN A 135 10.49 19.96 16.18
CA GLN A 135 11.40 21.10 16.12
C GLN A 135 12.38 21.08 17.30
N GLN A 136 11.91 20.91 18.54
CA GLN A 136 12.79 20.78 19.70
C GLN A 136 13.82 19.66 19.53
N ASN A 137 13.43 18.49 19.01
CA ASN A 137 14.38 17.42 18.74
C ASN A 137 15.44 17.82 17.70
N ILE A 138 15.07 18.56 16.65
CA ILE A 138 16.05 19.10 15.70
C ILE A 138 17.02 20.07 16.40
N TRP A 139 16.53 20.93 17.28
CA TRP A 139 17.36 21.92 18.00
C TRP A 139 18.32 21.30 19.03
N TYR A 140 17.90 20.24 19.72
CA TYR A 140 18.68 19.65 20.83
C TYR A 140 19.56 18.47 20.42
N ASN A 141 19.32 17.84 19.28
CA ASN A 141 20.13 16.71 18.79
C ASN A 141 21.22 17.14 17.80
N ASP A 142 21.97 16.16 17.30
CA ASP A 142 22.97 16.35 16.27
C ASP A 142 22.38 16.90 14.96
N PRO A 143 23.15 17.65 14.14
CA PRO A 143 22.70 18.14 12.83
C PRO A 143 22.22 17.03 11.88
N ASP A 144 22.64 15.78 12.09
CA ASP A 144 22.22 14.63 11.27
C ASP A 144 20.88 14.04 11.74
N TYR A 145 20.26 14.57 12.80
CA TYR A 145 18.97 14.10 13.30
C TYR A 145 17.86 14.23 12.25
N GLU A 146 17.68 15.42 11.67
CA GLU A 146 16.65 15.66 10.66
C GLU A 146 16.81 14.76 9.42
N PRO A 147 17.97 14.69 8.74
CA PRO A 147 18.12 13.82 7.58
C PRO A 147 17.96 12.34 7.93
N ARG A 148 18.43 11.90 9.10
CA ARG A 148 18.22 10.53 9.61
C ARG A 148 16.74 10.24 9.83
N TYR A 149 15.99 11.18 10.40
CA TYR A 149 14.56 11.03 10.63
C TYR A 149 13.81 10.92 9.28
N ARG A 150 14.04 11.85 8.35
CA ARG A 150 13.41 11.84 7.01
C ARG A 150 13.70 10.56 6.23
N PHE A 151 14.92 10.01 6.35
CA PHE A 151 15.26 8.73 5.74
C PHE A 151 14.43 7.57 6.31
N LEU A 152 14.18 7.58 7.62
CA LEU A 152 13.40 6.55 8.29
C LEU A 152 11.88 6.71 8.06
N GLU A 153 11.39 7.93 7.80
CA GLU A 153 9.99 8.17 7.38
C GLU A 153 9.70 7.60 5.98
N GLN A 154 10.71 7.47 5.13
CA GLN A 154 10.58 6.83 3.81
C GLN A 154 10.54 5.31 3.92
N ASN A 155 9.46 4.80 4.50
CA ASN A 155 9.27 3.37 4.71
C ASN A 155 8.77 2.68 3.42
N PRO A 156 9.56 1.77 2.78
CA PRO A 156 9.14 1.08 1.57
C PRO A 156 7.92 0.17 1.77
N ARG A 157 7.58 -0.18 3.01
CA ARG A 157 6.39 -1.01 3.34
C ARG A 157 5.07 -0.26 3.14
N ASN A 158 5.12 1.07 2.99
CA ASN A 158 3.96 1.89 2.67
C ASN A 158 3.60 1.85 1.19
N PHE A 159 4.45 1.22 0.35
CA PHE A 159 4.26 1.12 -1.09
C PHE A 159 4.27 -0.33 -1.55
N ALA A 160 3.44 -0.65 -2.55
CA ALA A 160 3.56 -1.92 -3.25
C ALA A 160 4.74 -1.91 -4.25
N ALA A 161 4.96 -3.04 -4.91
CA ALA A 161 6.00 -3.13 -5.93
C ALA A 161 5.72 -2.16 -7.10
N PRO A 162 6.77 -1.47 -7.61
CA PRO A 162 6.66 -0.61 -8.79
C PRO A 162 6.45 -1.46 -10.07
N ARG A 163 6.52 -0.85 -11.26
CA ARG A 163 6.44 -1.59 -12.53
C ARG A 163 7.45 -2.75 -12.58
N GLN A 164 6.95 -3.94 -12.90
CA GLN A 164 7.77 -5.15 -13.04
C GLN A 164 7.58 -5.77 -14.42
N ILE A 165 8.69 -6.15 -15.07
CA ILE A 165 8.68 -6.82 -16.37
C ILE A 165 9.26 -8.22 -16.19
N PHE A 166 8.44 -9.23 -16.46
CA PHE A 166 8.80 -10.64 -16.43
C PHE A 166 8.87 -11.19 -17.84
N LEU A 167 9.98 -11.87 -18.15
CA LEU A 167 10.16 -12.65 -19.36
C LEU A 167 10.13 -14.12 -18.97
N GLY A 168 9.41 -14.94 -19.72
CA GLY A 168 9.33 -16.37 -19.43
C GLY A 168 9.08 -17.22 -20.66
N LEU A 169 9.27 -18.52 -20.48
CA LEU A 169 9.10 -19.53 -21.51
C LEU A 169 8.30 -20.69 -20.93
N LYS A 170 7.28 -21.15 -21.64
CA LYS A 170 6.55 -22.38 -21.33
C LYS A 170 6.86 -23.43 -22.39
N ALA A 171 6.95 -24.69 -21.99
CA ALA A 171 7.11 -25.82 -22.89
C ALA A 171 6.10 -26.92 -22.52
N SER A 172 5.47 -27.51 -23.52
CA SER A 172 4.56 -28.66 -23.40
C SER A 172 4.99 -29.74 -24.40
N PHE A 173 4.99 -31.01 -23.97
CA PHE A 173 5.44 -32.18 -24.73
C PHE A 173 4.37 -33.28 -24.79
#